data_AF-A0A971WGC7-F1
#
_entry.id   AF-A0A971WGC7-F1
#
_cell.length_a   1.000
_cell.length_b   1.000
_cell.length_c   1.000
_cell.angle_alpha   90.00
_cell.angle_beta   90.00
_cell.angle_gamma   90.00
#
_symmetry.space_group_name_H-M   'P 1'
#
loop_
_entity.id
_entity.type
_entity.pdbx_description
1 polymer ?
#
loop_
_entity_poly.entity_id
_entity_poly.type
_entity_poly.pdbx_seq_one_letter_code
_entity_poly.pdbx_strand_id
1 'polypeptide(L)' 'HLHSLVYYEVYEDAYSAITREKQLKKWRRDWKINLIEKMNPEWRDLYPDIIQ' A
#
# COMPACT_ATOMS: atom_id res chain seq x y z
N HIS A 1 1.22 17.53 -10.74
CA HIS A 1 1.63 16.14 -10.50
C HIS A 1 1.47 15.86 -9.02
N LEU A 2 0.56 14.96 -8.62
CA LEU A 2 0.23 14.74 -7.21
C LEU A 2 0.13 13.23 -6.94
N HIS A 3 1.24 12.52 -7.13
CA HIS A 3 1.33 11.09 -6.86
C HIS A 3 2.32 10.89 -5.71
N SER A 4 1.85 10.40 -4.57
CA SER A 4 2.66 10.03 -3.40
C SER A 4 2.48 8.54 -3.11
N LEU A 5 3.55 7.84 -2.74
CA LEU A 5 3.49 6.44 -2.36
C LEU A 5 3.16 6.34 -0.87
N VAL A 6 1.89 6.12 -0.52
CA VAL A 6 1.48 6.11 0.89
C VAL A 6 1.34 4.71 1.49
N TYR A 7 1.41 3.66 0.66
CA TYR A 7 1.28 2.27 1.09
C TYR A 7 1.97 1.30 0.13
N TYR A 8 2.68 0.32 0.67
CA TYR A 8 3.17 -0.84 -0.05
C TYR A 8 3.29 -2.04 0.91
N GLU A 9 3.25 -3.24 0.36
CA GLU A 9 3.49 -4.50 1.07
C GLU A 9 4.59 -5.25 0.31
N VAL A 10 5.52 -5.86 1.04
CA VAL A 10 6.58 -6.71 0.46
C VAL A 10 6.20 -8.17 0.65
N TYR A 11 6.34 -8.95 -0.42
CA TYR A 11 6.06 -10.38 -0.43
C TYR A 11 7.25 -11.14 -1.02
N GLU A 12 7.53 -12.33 -0.50
CA GLU A 12 8.64 -13.18 -0.95
C GLU A 12 8.36 -13.84 -2.30
N ASP A 13 7.09 -14.08 -2.62
CA ASP A 13 6.68 -14.73 -3.86
C ASP A 13 5.62 -13.92 -4.64
N ALA A 14 5.67 -14.06 -5.97
CA ALA A 14 4.78 -13.34 -6.86
C ALA A 14 3.31 -13.76 -6.72
N TYR A 15 3.03 -15.01 -6.34
CA TYR A 15 1.67 -15.51 -6.22
C TYR A 15 0.94 -14.88 -5.03
N SER A 16 1.61 -14.73 -3.89
CA SER A 16 1.11 -14.02 -2.71
C SER A 16 0.85 -12.55 -3.02
N ALA A 17 1.79 -11.88 -3.70
CA ALA A 17 1.62 -10.48 -4.12
C ALA A 17 0.39 -10.30 -5.04
N ILE A 18 0.25 -11.13 -6.07
CA ILE A 18 -0.88 -11.08 -7.02
C ILE A 18 -2.21 -11.37 -6.30
N THR A 19 -2.23 -12.35 -5.39
CA THR A 19 -3.43 -12.73 -4.64
C THR A 19 -3.88 -11.56 -3.76
N ARG A 20 -2.93 -10.93 -3.05
CA ARG A 20 -3.20 -9.76 -2.22
C ARG A 20 -3.70 -8.58 -3.04
N GLU A 21 -3.05 -8.27 -4.16
CA GLU A 21 -3.44 -7.19 -5.05
C GLU A 21 -4.90 -7.37 -5.53
N LYS A 22 -5.28 -8.60 -5.92
CA LYS A 22 -6.65 -8.95 -6.33
C LYS A 22 -7.65 -8.76 -5.19
N GLN A 23 -7.28 -9.08 -3.94
CA GLN A 23 -8.14 -8.82 -2.78
C GLN A 23 -8.36 -7.32 -2.59
N LEU A 24 -7.26 -6.53 -2.54
CA LEU A 24 -7.32 -5.08 -2.35
C LEU A 24 -8.12 -4.39 -3.45
N LYS A 25 -8.04 -4.84 -4.71
CA LYS A 25 -8.84 -4.29 -5.82
C LYS A 25 -10.36 -4.39 -5.56
N LYS A 26 -10.83 -5.38 -4.80
CA LYS A 26 -12.24 -5.57 -4.47
C LYS A 26 -12.67 -4.90 -3.15
N TRP A 27 -11.74 -4.32 -2.39
CA TRP A 27 -12.04 -3.71 -1.10
C TRP A 27 -12.75 -2.36 -1.24
N ARG A 28 -13.62 -2.09 -0.26
CA ARG A 28 -14.19 -0.76 -0.07
C ARG A 28 -13.08 0.25 0.22
N ARG A 29 -13.31 1.50 -0.19
CA ARG A 29 -12.34 2.60 -0.01
C ARG A 29 -11.94 2.77 1.46
N ASP A 30 -12.91 2.72 2.37
CA ASP A 30 -12.68 2.91 3.81
C ASP A 30 -11.73 1.86 4.37
N TRP A 31 -11.76 0.62 3.87
CA TRP A 31 -10.86 -0.42 4.33
C TRP A 31 -9.42 -0.19 3.85
N LYS A 32 -9.26 0.36 2.64
CA LYS A 32 -7.94 0.79 2.15
C LYS A 32 -7.42 1.95 2.98
N ILE A 33 -8.27 2.92 3.33
CA ILE A 33 -7.91 4.05 4.21
C ILE A 33 -7.46 3.53 5.57
N ASN A 34 -8.25 2.67 6.22
CA ASN A 34 -7.88 2.09 7.52
C ASN A 34 -6.56 1.30 7.46
N LEU A 35 -6.32 0.61 6.35
CA LEU A 35 -5.07 -0.12 6.13
C LEU A 35 -3.88 0.83 6.00
N ILE A 36 -4.03 1.92 5.23
CA ILE A 36 -3.04 2.98 5.11
C ILE A 36 -2.79 3.62 6.47
N GLU A 37 -3.82 4.07 7.17
CA GLU A 37 -3.70 4.74 8.48
C GLU A 37 -3.05 3.87 9.54
N LYS A 38 -3.29 2.55 9.51
CA LYS A 38 -2.64 1.61 10.44
C LYS A 38 -1.12 1.53 10.22
N MET A 39 -0.65 1.66 8.99
CA MET A 39 0.77 1.54 8.63
C MET A 39 1.49 2.91 8.56
N ASN A 40 0.77 3.92 8.10
CA ASN A 40 1.22 5.25 7.77
C ASN A 40 0.17 6.28 8.20
N PRO A 41 0.00 6.49 9.53
CA PRO A 41 -1.02 7.40 10.06
C PRO A 41 -0.81 8.86 9.63
N GLU A 42 0.43 9.24 9.31
CA GLU A 42 0.79 10.58 8.87
C GLU A 42 0.66 10.78 7.35
N TRP A 43 0.29 9.73 6.60
CA TRP A 43 0.19 9.77 5.14
C TRP A 43 1.46 10.27 4.44
N ARG A 44 2.64 10.00 5.02
CA ARG A 44 3.93 10.41 4.45
C ARG A 44 4.19 9.69 3.14
N ASP A 45 4.91 10.35 2.24
CA ASP A 45 5.42 9.70 1.03
C ASP A 45 6.54 8.73 1.42
N LEU A 46 6.36 7.46 1.07
CA LEU A 46 7.26 6.36 1.37
C LEU A 46 8.27 6.12 0.25
N TYR A 47 8.09 6.77 -0.91
CA TYR A 47 9.02 6.60 -2.03
C TYR A 47 10.48 6.95 -1.69
N PRO A 48 10.77 8.03 -0.93
CA PRO A 48 12.14 8.34 -0.50
C PRO A 48 12.82 7.22 0.30
N ASP A 49 12.05 6.45 1.06
CA ASP A 49 12.58 5.36 1.90
C ASP A 49 13.01 4.13 1.06
N ILE A 50 12.51 4.01 -0.18
CA ILE A 50 12.77 2.86 -1.06
C ILE A 50 14.00 3.08 -1.95
N ILE A 51 14.28 4.32 -2.33
CA ILE A 51 15.34 4.67 -3.30
C ILE A 51 16.71 4.92 -2.65
N GLN A 52 16.88 4.57 -1.38
CA GLN A 52 18.13 4.74 -0.63
C GLN A 52 19.19 3.70 -0.97
#